data_AF-A0A842PKG9-F1
#
_entry.id   AF-A0A842PKG9-F1
#
_cell.length_a   1.000
_cell.length_b   1.000
_cell.length_c   1.000
_cell.angle_alpha   90.00
_cell.angle_beta   90.00
_cell.angle_gamma   90.00
#
_symmetry.space_group_name_H-M   'P 1'
#
loop_
_entity.id
_entity.type
_entity.pdbx_description
1 polymer ?
#
loop_
_entity_poly.entity_id
_entity_poly.type
_entity_poly.pdbx_seq_one_letter_code
_entity_poly.pdbx_strand_id
1 'polypeptide(L)'
;MKCRVVFADEKLKEAFEKLTDSTTENRNLYKWLNRAFDDISENAFCGIQIPKRLIPKVYIEKYGIDNLWKYNLPNAWRLLYSVARDEIIIISIIL
;
A
#
# COMPACT_ATOMS: atom_id res chain seq x y z
N MET A 1 -12.45 14.56 -4.02
CA MET A 1 -12.73 13.90 -2.72
C MET A 1 -11.53 13.00 -2.44
N LYS A 2 -10.82 13.19 -1.32
CA LYS A 2 -9.64 12.36 -1.00
C LYS A 2 -10.11 11.05 -0.37
N CYS A 3 -9.57 9.92 -0.83
CA CYS A 3 -9.82 8.62 -0.22
C CYS A 3 -9.03 8.48 1.07
N ARG A 4 -9.59 7.80 2.08
CA ARG A 4 -8.91 7.54 3.34
C ARG A 4 -7.94 6.37 3.19
N VAL A 5 -6.68 6.54 3.57
CA VAL A 5 -5.71 5.44 3.60
C VAL A 5 -5.82 4.66 4.90
N VAL A 6 -5.97 3.34 4.81
CA VAL A 6 -6.06 2.40 5.95
C VAL A 6 -5.12 1.22 5.73
N PHE A 7 -4.65 0.59 6.80
CA PHE A 7 -3.79 -0.60 6.72
C PHE A 7 -4.60 -1.87 6.90
N ALA A 8 -4.29 -2.91 6.12
CA ALA A 8 -4.99 -4.20 6.18
C ALA A 8 -4.72 -5.01 7.45
N ASP A 9 -3.60 -4.74 8.14
CA ASP A 9 -3.21 -5.38 9.40
C ASP A 9 -2.59 -4.35 10.36
N GLU A 10 -2.85 -4.49 11.66
CA GLU A 10 -2.19 -3.65 12.69
C GLU A 10 -0.67 -3.83 12.66
N LYS A 11 -0.19 -5.06 12.43
CA LYS A 11 1.26 -5.34 12.33
C LYS A 11 1.92 -4.54 11.19
N LEU A 12 1.21 -4.32 10.09
CA LEU A 12 1.73 -3.56 8.96
C LEU A 12 1.82 -2.07 9.32
N LYS A 13 0.82 -1.55 10.02
CA LYS A 13 0.82 -0.19 10.56
C LYS A 13 1.95 0.03 11.56
N GLU A 14 2.12 -0.87 12.53
CA GLU A 14 3.23 -0.80 13.48
C GLU A 14 4.60 -0.86 12.79
N ALA A 15 4.74 -1.71 11.77
CA ALA A 15 5.98 -1.79 10.99
C ALA A 15 6.27 -0.49 10.24
N PHE A 16 5.23 0.15 9.68
CA PHE A 16 5.34 1.46 9.04
C PHE A 16 5.75 2.55 10.03
N GLU A 17 5.11 2.60 11.21
CA GLU A 17 5.43 3.58 12.26
C GLU A 17 6.87 3.45 12.75
N LYS A 18 7.38 2.21 12.90
CA LYS A 18 8.77 1.95 13.31
C LYS A 18 9.82 2.39 12.28
N LEU A 19 9.45 2.70 11.04
CA LEU A 19 10.40 3.17 10.03
C LEU A 19 11.01 4.53 10.41
N THR A 20 10.30 5.38 11.16
CA THR A 20 10.78 6.72 11.53
C THR A 20 12.02 6.68 12.40
N ASP A 21 12.09 5.71 13.31
CA ASP A 21 13.10 5.65 14.39
C ASP A 21 14.30 4.78 14.03
N SER A 22 14.46 4.45 12.75
CA SER A 22 15.42 3.45 12.28
C SER A 22 16.47 4.01 11.32
N THR A 23 17.09 3.15 10.51
CA THR A 23 18.20 3.49 9.62
C THR A 23 17.83 4.60 8.62
N THR A 24 18.83 5.25 8.04
CA THR A 24 18.62 6.29 7.02
C THR A 24 17.81 5.78 5.83
N GLU A 25 18.01 4.51 5.43
CA GLU A 25 17.25 3.87 4.35
C GLU A 25 15.77 3.72 4.69
N ASN A 26 15.45 3.27 5.90
CA ASN A 26 14.07 3.12 6.35
C ASN A 26 13.37 4.48 6.50
N ARG A 27 14.08 5.52 6.92
CA ARG A 27 13.55 6.90 6.92
C ARG A 27 13.24 7.41 5.52
N ASN A 28 14.02 7.02 4.52
CA ASN A 28 13.71 7.33 3.12
C ASN A 28 12.48 6.53 2.63
N LEU A 29 12.39 5.25 2.97
CA LEU A 29 11.21 4.43 2.68
C LEU A 29 9.94 5.04 3.29
N TYR A 30 10.01 5.47 4.54
CA TYR A 30 8.90 6.17 5.21
C TYR A 30 8.45 7.42 4.43
N LYS A 31 9.39 8.25 3.96
CA LYS A 31 9.07 9.43 3.14
C LYS A 31 8.42 9.03 1.81
N TRP A 32 8.92 8.00 1.14
CA TRP A 32 8.35 7.51 -0.12
C TRP A 32 6.95 6.94 0.07
N LEU A 33 6.71 6.22 1.17
CA LEU A 33 5.40 5.67 1.51
C LEU A 33 4.39 6.78 1.79
N ASN A 34 4.74 7.79 2.59
CA ASN A 34 3.84 8.92 2.84
C ASN A 34 3.48 9.65 1.55
N ARG A 35 4.47 9.90 0.68
CA ARG A 35 4.20 10.49 -0.64
C ARG A 35 3.28 9.61 -1.48
N ALA A 36 3.50 8.30 -1.51
CA ALA A 36 2.61 7.39 -2.22
C ALA A 36 1.20 7.38 -1.63
N PHE A 37 1.05 7.49 -0.31
CA PHE A 37 -0.27 7.62 0.32
C PHE A 37 -0.98 8.89 -0.09
N ASP A 38 -0.26 10.02 -0.17
CA ASP A 38 -0.82 11.27 -0.68
C ASP A 38 -1.26 11.11 -2.14
N ASP A 39 -0.39 10.60 -3.01
CA ASP A 39 -0.67 10.40 -4.44
C ASP A 39 -1.90 9.49 -4.64
N ILE A 40 -1.98 8.37 -3.92
CA ILE A 40 -3.07 7.39 -4.06
C ILE A 40 -4.36 7.93 -3.41
N SER A 41 -4.27 8.75 -2.36
CA SER A 41 -5.44 9.40 -1.76
C SER A 41 -6.09 10.42 -2.69
N GLU A 42 -5.29 11.05 -3.56
CA GLU A 42 -5.76 12.00 -4.57
C GLU A 42 -6.24 11.29 -5.83
N ASN A 43 -5.55 10.22 -6.24
CA ASN A 43 -5.92 9.40 -7.38
C ASN A 43 -5.66 7.91 -7.10
N ALA A 44 -6.70 7.21 -6.66
CA ALA A 44 -6.66 5.78 -6.35
C ALA A 44 -6.15 4.91 -7.52
N PHE A 45 -6.33 5.38 -8.76
CA PHE A 45 -6.02 4.66 -9.99
C PHE A 45 -4.65 5.03 -10.59
N CYS A 46 -3.80 5.74 -9.84
CA CYS A 46 -2.45 6.10 -10.31
C CYS A 46 -1.47 4.91 -10.37
N GLY A 47 -1.80 3.78 -9.72
CA GLY A 47 -1.02 2.56 -9.73
C GLY A 47 -1.30 1.66 -10.94
N ILE A 48 -0.63 0.52 -10.97
CA ILE A 48 -0.81 -0.54 -11.98
C ILE A 48 -1.80 -1.57 -11.43
N GLN A 49 -2.94 -1.75 -12.09
CA GLN A 49 -3.90 -2.77 -11.72
C GLN A 49 -3.32 -4.18 -11.95
N ILE A 50 -3.43 -5.04 -10.94
CA ILE A 50 -3.05 -6.46 -11.04
C ILE A 50 -4.25 -7.24 -11.61
N PRO A 51 -4.07 -8.00 -12.69
CA PRO A 51 -5.13 -8.87 -13.23
C PRO A 51 -5.68 -9.81 -12.15
N LYS A 52 -7.01 -9.98 -12.07
CA LYS A 52 -7.67 -10.79 -11.03
C LYS A 52 -7.09 -12.21 -10.88
N ARG A 53 -6.69 -12.84 -11.99
CA ARG A 53 -6.05 -14.17 -12.02
C ARG A 53 -4.68 -14.25 -11.32
N LEU A 54 -4.02 -13.10 -11.11
CA LEU A 54 -2.71 -12.98 -10.48
C LEU A 54 -2.81 -12.53 -9.02
N ILE A 55 -4.02 -12.25 -8.52
CA ILE A 55 -4.22 -11.87 -7.12
C ILE A 55 -4.02 -13.11 -6.24
N PRO A 56 -3.11 -13.08 -5.26
CA PRO A 56 -2.92 -14.19 -4.34
C PRO A 56 -4.22 -14.52 -3.58
N LYS A 57 -4.60 -15.81 -3.55
CA LYS A 57 -5.80 -16.27 -2.83
C LYS A 57 -5.80 -15.86 -1.36
N VAL A 58 -4.63 -15.89 -0.72
CA VAL A 58 -4.46 -15.48 0.68
C VAL A 58 -4.90 -14.04 0.92
N TYR A 59 -4.73 -13.13 -0.04
CA TYR A 59 -5.16 -11.74 0.14
C TYR A 59 -6.68 -11.61 0.00
N ILE A 60 -7.29 -12.39 -0.89
CA ILE A 60 -8.75 -12.47 -1.05
C ILE A 60 -9.38 -13.03 0.24
N GLU A 61 -8.85 -14.15 0.73
CA GLU A 61 -9.38 -14.84 1.92
C GLU A 61 -9.17 -14.04 3.20
N LYS A 62 -7.99 -13.41 3.36
CA LYS A 62 -7.64 -12.68 4.58
C LYS A 62 -8.24 -11.28 4.66
N TYR A 63 -8.27 -10.55 3.53
CA TYR A 63 -8.65 -9.14 3.51
C TYR A 63 -9.95 -8.87 2.77
N GLY A 64 -10.58 -9.90 2.16
CA GLY A 64 -11.86 -9.75 1.47
C GLY A 64 -11.80 -8.89 0.20
N ILE A 65 -10.61 -8.71 -0.38
CA ILE A 65 -10.41 -7.85 -1.56
C ILE A 65 -10.74 -8.58 -2.86
N ASP A 66 -11.30 -7.86 -3.83
CA ASP A 66 -11.58 -8.36 -5.18
C ASP A 66 -10.76 -7.65 -6.28
N ASN A 67 -9.95 -6.67 -5.87
CA ASN A 67 -9.06 -5.86 -6.67
C ASN A 67 -7.71 -5.67 -5.97
N LEU A 68 -6.64 -5.57 -6.75
CA LEU A 68 -5.30 -5.33 -6.23
C LEU A 68 -4.54 -4.42 -7.19
N TRP A 69 -3.82 -3.47 -6.64
CA TRP A 69 -3.05 -2.46 -7.34
C TRP A 69 -1.61 -2.47 -6.84
N LYS A 70 -0.70 -2.07 -7.71
CA LYS A 70 0.72 -1.94 -7.43
C LYS A 70 1.19 -0.53 -7.73
N TYR A 71 1.76 0.14 -6.73
CA TYR A 71 2.49 1.38 -6.90
C TYR A 71 3.99 1.08 -6.80
N ASN A 72 4.77 1.53 -7.79
CA ASN A 72 6.22 1.33 -7.79
C ASN A 72 6.88 2.45 -6.97
N LEU A 73 7.63 2.07 -5.94
CA LEU A 73 8.43 2.97 -5.12
C LEU A 73 9.90 2.93 -5.57
N PRO A 74 10.73 3.91 -5.16
CA PRO A 74 12.16 3.87 -5.40
C PRO A 74 12.82 2.58 -4.85
N ASN A 75 14.00 2.24 -5.36
CA ASN A 75 14.78 1.07 -4.96
C ASN A 75 14.01 -0.27 -5.11
N ALA A 76 13.21 -0.38 -6.17
CA ALA A 76 12.42 -1.58 -6.50
C ALA A 76 11.33 -1.98 -5.49
N TRP A 77 11.12 -1.18 -4.43
CA TRP A 77 10.00 -1.35 -3.52
C TRP A 77 8.65 -1.25 -4.25
N ARG A 78 7.67 -2.01 -3.79
CA ARG A 78 6.32 -2.05 -4.34
C ARG A 78 5.33 -1.94 -3.19
N LEU A 79 4.43 -0.99 -3.31
CA LEU A 79 3.27 -0.86 -2.45
C LEU A 79 2.10 -1.56 -3.11
N LEU A 80 1.53 -2.57 -2.44
CA LEU A 80 0.32 -3.24 -2.86
C LEU A 80 -0.87 -2.70 -2.08
N TYR A 81 -1.92 -2.30 -2.79
CA TYR A 81 -3.11 -1.74 -2.18
C TYR A 81 -4.39 -2.18 -2.91
N SER A 82 -5.51 -2.14 -2.21
CA SER A 82 -6.86 -2.33 -2.76
C SER A 82 -7.63 -1.02 -2.67
N VAL A 83 -8.52 -0.80 -3.63
CA VAL A 83 -9.37 0.40 -3.70
C VAL A 83 -10.78 0.00 -3.31
N ALA A 84 -11.29 0.56 -2.21
CA ALA A 84 -12.69 0.50 -1.81
C ALA A 84 -13.36 1.85 -2.09
N ARG A 85 -14.67 1.96 -1.85
CA ARG A 85 -15.49 3.13 -2.25
C ARG A 85 -14.91 4.46 -1.75
N ASP A 86 -14.56 4.54 -0.47
CA ASP A 86 -14.02 5.76 0.16
C ASP A 86 -12.64 5.53 0.81
N GLU A 87 -12.06 4.34 0.62
CA GLU A 87 -10.85 3.91 1.31
C GLU A 87 -9.83 3.25 0.38
N ILE A 88 -8.56 3.45 0.71
CA ILE A 88 -7.39 2.78 0.12
C ILE A 88 -6.84 1.85 1.18
N ILE A 89 -6.91 0.55 0.93
CA ILE A 89 -6.48 -0.47 1.88
C ILE A 89 -5.07 -0.91 1.51
N ILE A 90 -4.07 -0.55 2.31
CA ILE A 90 -2.69 -0.96 2.13
C ILE A 90 -2.53 -2.43 2.55
N ILE A 91 -2.23 -3.28 1.57
CA ILE A 91 -2.15 -4.74 1.75
C ILE A 91 -0.74 -5.16 2.15
N SER A 92 0.27 -4.68 1.44
CA SER A 92 1.66 -5.03 1.73
C SER A 92 2.66 -4.07 1.10
N ILE A 93 3.88 -4.05 1.64
CA ILE A 93 5.02 -3.31 1.13
C ILE A 93 6.15 -4.33 0.96
N ILE A 94 6.63 -4.51 -0.27
CA ILE A 94 7.58 -5.58 -0.62
C ILE A 94 8.75 -5.01 -1.43
N LEU A 95 9.94 -5.60 -1.28
CA LEU A 95 11.14 -5.34 -2.08
C LEU A 95 11.22 -6.35 -3.24
#